data_AF-A0A9D5NCC5-F1
#
_entry.id   AF-A0A9D5NCC5-F1
#
_cell.length_a   1.000
_cell.length_b   1.000
_cell.length_c   1.000
_cell.angle_alpha   90.00
_cell.angle_beta   90.00
_cell.angle_gamma   90.00
#
_symmetry.space_group_name_H-M   'P 1'
#
loop_
_entity.id
_entity.type
_entity.pdbx_description
1 polymer ?
#
loop_
_entity_poly.entity_id
_entity_poly.type
_entity_poly.pdbx_seq_one_letter_code
_entity_poly.pdbx_strand_id
1 'polypeptide(L)'
;MRKCRKGVISTWYFSVFLFCFALLGTAMDNDIRTMKTLLNLQKAQEYLDAESEVIHDIRCLLLNDNAQSGLRHTSSAVYFLDVSDDSLRAEISNPPETLFIELRDGKIFDYTAERPDTKGEY
;
A
#
# COMPACT_ATOMS: atom_id res chain seq x y z
N MET A 1 42.01 26.85 -50.09
CA MET A 1 40.81 26.00 -50.18
C MET A 1 40.51 25.40 -48.80
N ARG A 2 39.49 25.91 -48.10
CA ARG A 2 39.04 25.35 -46.82
C ARG A 2 38.41 23.98 -47.08
N LYS A 3 39.09 22.90 -46.71
CA LYS A 3 38.51 21.55 -46.66
C LYS A 3 37.39 21.58 -45.61
N CYS A 4 36.15 21.81 -46.04
CA CYS A 4 34.98 21.66 -45.20
C CYS A 4 35.00 20.25 -44.58
N ARG A 5 35.13 20.18 -43.26
CA ARG A 5 35.13 18.93 -42.49
C ARG A 5 33.73 18.31 -42.55
N LYS A 6 33.45 17.51 -43.59
CA LYS A 6 32.15 16.87 -43.87
C LYS A 6 31.64 15.92 -42.77
N GLY A 7 32.43 15.62 -41.74
CA GLY A 7 32.00 14.78 -40.60
C GLY A 7 31.46 15.55 -39.39
N VAL A 8 31.89 16.80 -39.16
CA VAL A 8 31.60 17.51 -37.89
C VAL A 8 30.12 17.80 -37.71
N ILE A 9 29.43 18.15 -38.80
CA ILE A 9 27.99 18.45 -38.79
C ILE A 9 27.19 17.17 -38.49
N SER A 10 27.57 16.04 -39.10
CA SER A 10 26.90 14.75 -38.87
C SER A 10 27.14 14.22 -37.45
N THR A 11 28.36 14.36 -36.92
CA THR A 11 28.66 13.99 -35.53
C THR A 11 27.87 14.84 -34.54
N TRP A 12 27.70 16.14 -34.82
CA TRP A 12 26.90 17.03 -33.98
C TRP A 12 25.43 16.59 -33.92
N TYR A 13 24.80 16.32 -35.06
CA TYR A 13 23.42 15.80 -35.10
C TYR A 13 23.29 14.45 -34.38
N PHE A 14 24.28 13.57 -34.51
CA PHE A 14 24.28 12.29 -33.82
C PHE A 14 24.39 12.45 -32.29
N SER A 15 25.25 13.36 -31.81
CA SER A 15 25.35 13.67 -30.37
C SER A 15 24.05 14.26 -29.82
N VAL A 16 23.38 15.14 -30.56
CA VAL A 16 22.06 15.67 -30.18
C VAL A 16 21.01 14.56 -30.14
N PHE A 17 21.01 13.65 -31.12
CA PHE A 17 20.12 12.50 -31.14
C PHE A 17 20.32 11.59 -29.92
N LEU A 18 21.58 11.24 -29.60
CA LEU A 18 21.89 10.42 -28.41
C LEU A 18 21.47 11.12 -27.11
N PHE A 19 21.66 12.44 -27.02
CA PHE A 19 21.23 13.21 -25.86
C PHE A 19 19.71 13.20 -25.69
N CYS A 20 18.95 13.44 -26.77
CA CYS A 20 17.49 13.35 -26.75
C CYS A 20 17.01 11.94 -26.39
N PHE A 21 17.67 10.90 -26.90
CA PHE A 21 17.33 9.51 -26.59
C PHE A 21 17.60 9.16 -25.11
N ALA A 22 18.72 9.64 -24.57
CA ALA A 22 19.03 9.48 -23.15
C ALA A 22 18.01 10.20 -22.25
N LEU A 23 17.60 11.43 -22.61
CA LEU A 23 16.56 12.17 -21.88
C LEU A 23 15.22 11.42 -21.89
N LEU A 24 14.79 10.93 -23.06
CA LEU A 24 13.57 10.12 -23.17
C LEU A 24 13.65 8.85 -22.31
N GLY A 25 14.79 8.15 -22.34
CA GLY A 25 15.02 6.98 -21.48
C GLY A 25 14.88 7.30 -19.99
N THR A 26 15.46 8.41 -19.53
CA THR A 26 15.35 8.83 -18.12
C THR A 26 13.93 9.27 -17.74
N ALA A 27 13.20 9.92 -18.65
CA ALA A 27 11.82 10.30 -18.42
C ALA A 27 10.92 9.07 -18.27
N MET A 28 11.08 8.07 -19.16
CA MET A 28 10.33 6.82 -19.08
C MET A 28 10.63 6.02 -17.81
N ASP A 29 11.90 5.94 -17.39
CA ASP A 29 12.25 5.26 -16.13
C ASP A 29 11.62 5.96 -14.91
N ASN A 30 11.57 7.29 -14.93
CA ASN A 30 10.91 8.06 -13.88
C ASN A 30 9.38 7.82 -13.86
N ASP A 31 8.74 7.78 -15.02
CA ASP A 31 7.30 7.48 -15.13
C ASP A 31 6.96 6.07 -14.64
N ILE A 32 7.79 5.07 -14.96
CA ILE A 32 7.61 3.70 -14.47
C ILE A 32 7.76 3.65 -12.94
N ARG A 33 8.75 4.33 -12.38
CA ARG A 33 8.98 4.37 -10.93
C ARG A 33 7.86 5.09 -10.19
N THR A 34 7.39 6.21 -10.71
CA THR A 34 6.27 6.95 -10.12
C THR A 34 4.99 6.12 -10.17
N MET A 35 4.69 5.46 -11.28
CA MET A 35 3.53 4.57 -11.40
C MET A 35 3.58 3.41 -10.39
N LYS A 36 4.74 2.73 -10.26
CA LYS A 36 4.93 1.68 -9.24
C LYS A 36 4.72 2.20 -7.82
N THR A 37 5.21 3.40 -7.54
CA THR A 37 5.03 4.04 -6.23
C THR A 37 3.56 4.34 -5.95
N LEU A 38 2.83 4.86 -6.94
CA LEU A 38 1.40 5.14 -6.80
C LEU A 38 0.59 3.87 -6.55
N LEU A 39 0.89 2.77 -7.25
CA LEU A 39 0.23 1.49 -7.01
C LEU A 39 0.50 0.96 -5.59
N ASN A 40 1.73 1.08 -5.09
CA ASN A 40 2.06 0.68 -3.73
C ASN A 40 1.37 1.55 -2.68
N LEU A 41 1.27 2.86 -2.93
CA LEU A 41 0.54 3.79 -2.06
C LEU A 41 -0.95 3.48 -2.04
N GLN A 42 -1.55 3.17 -3.20
CA GLN A 42 -2.95 2.79 -3.29
C GLN A 42 -3.22 1.50 -2.49
N LYS A 43 -2.39 0.47 -2.67
CA LYS A 43 -2.49 -0.76 -1.87
C LYS A 43 -2.36 -0.49 -0.38
N ALA A 44 -1.37 0.31 0.02
CA ALA A 44 -1.18 0.67 1.43
C ALA A 44 -2.38 1.43 2.01
N GLN A 45 -3.02 2.29 1.20
CA GLN A 45 -4.22 3.00 1.59
C GLN A 45 -5.40 2.03 1.81
N GLU A 46 -5.60 1.05 0.92
CA GLU A 46 -6.67 0.04 1.07
C GLU A 46 -6.55 -0.73 2.40
N TYR A 47 -5.33 -1.11 2.82
CA TYR A 47 -5.11 -1.71 4.15
C TYR A 47 -5.45 -0.74 5.28
N LEU A 48 -4.93 0.48 5.24
CA LEU A 48 -5.18 1.48 6.30
C LEU A 48 -6.66 1.84 6.46
N ASP A 49 -7.39 1.94 5.34
CA ASP A 49 -8.83 2.23 5.35
C ASP A 49 -9.61 1.07 6.01
N ALA A 50 -9.28 -0.18 5.65
CA ALA A 50 -9.89 -1.36 6.27
C ALA A 50 -9.54 -1.49 7.76
N GLU A 51 -8.28 -1.30 8.14
CA GLU A 51 -7.83 -1.28 9.54
C GLU A 51 -8.59 -0.24 10.36
N SER A 52 -8.66 0.99 9.86
CA SER A 52 -9.32 2.09 10.55
C SER A 52 -10.81 1.82 10.76
N GLU A 53 -11.49 1.22 9.78
CA GLU A 53 -12.91 0.91 9.89
C GLU A 53 -13.17 -0.21 10.90
N VAL A 54 -12.36 -1.27 10.87
CA VAL A 54 -12.46 -2.40 11.81
C VAL A 54 -12.17 -1.95 13.24
N ILE A 55 -11.12 -1.17 13.46
CA ILE A 55 -10.79 -0.62 14.78
C ILE A 55 -11.92 0.29 15.29
N HIS A 56 -12.51 1.09 14.40
CA HIS A 56 -13.63 1.96 14.78
C HIS A 56 -14.87 1.16 15.19
N ASP A 57 -15.23 0.12 14.44
CA ASP A 57 -16.35 -0.77 14.79
C ASP A 57 -16.10 -1.47 16.13
N ILE A 58 -14.91 -2.05 16.32
CA ILE A 58 -14.52 -2.70 17.58
C ILE A 58 -14.61 -1.72 18.76
N ARG A 59 -14.14 -0.48 18.58
CA ARG A 59 -14.25 0.55 19.61
C ARG A 59 -15.71 0.84 19.96
N CYS A 60 -16.60 0.89 18.97
CA CYS A 60 -18.03 1.05 19.20
C CYS A 60 -18.64 -0.16 19.94
N LEU A 61 -18.17 -1.37 19.67
CA LEU A 61 -18.63 -2.59 20.35
C LEU A 61 -18.20 -2.63 21.81
N LEU A 62 -16.95 -2.27 22.10
CA LEU A 62 -16.44 -2.17 23.46
C LEU A 62 -17.18 -1.10 24.27
N LEU A 63 -17.53 0.03 23.65
CA LEU A 63 -18.31 1.09 24.32
C LEU A 63 -19.74 0.66 24.67
N ASN A 64 -20.32 -0.26 23.88
CA ASN A 64 -21.68 -0.75 24.08
C ASN A 64 -21.75 -2.10 24.81
N ASP A 65 -20.62 -2.61 25.31
CA ASP A 65 -20.50 -3.92 25.99
C ASP A 65 -21.05 -5.10 25.15
N ASN A 66 -20.93 -4.99 23.82
CA ASN A 66 -21.48 -5.94 22.83
C ASN A 66 -20.38 -6.66 22.05
N ALA A 67 -19.18 -6.76 22.61
CA ALA A 67 -18.08 -7.50 22.03
C ALA A 67 -18.40 -9.00 22.09
N GLN A 68 -18.71 -9.59 20.93
CA GLN A 68 -18.97 -11.01 20.78
C GLN A 68 -18.25 -11.53 19.53
N SER A 69 -17.71 -12.73 19.63
CA SER A 69 -17.06 -13.41 18.50
C SER A 69 -18.07 -13.68 17.40
N GLY A 70 -17.65 -13.52 16.14
CA GLY A 70 -18.51 -13.78 14.99
C GLY A 70 -18.10 -13.03 13.74
N LEU A 71 -18.81 -13.33 12.65
CA LEU A 71 -18.66 -12.62 11.39
C LEU A 71 -19.30 -11.23 11.48
N ARG A 72 -18.56 -10.21 11.05
CA ARG A 72 -18.99 -8.82 11.04
C ARG A 72 -18.73 -8.19 9.68
N HIS A 73 -19.56 -7.20 9.39
CA HIS A 73 -19.57 -6.49 8.12
C HIS A 73 -19.52 -5.00 8.40
N THR A 74 -18.54 -4.33 7.82
CA THR A 74 -18.46 -2.88 7.74
C THR A 74 -18.74 -2.44 6.30
N SER A 75 -18.64 -1.14 6.01
CA SER A 75 -18.90 -0.64 4.67
C SER A 75 -17.83 -1.05 3.65
N SER A 76 -16.57 -1.17 4.08
CA SER A 76 -15.45 -1.55 3.19
C SER A 76 -14.86 -2.94 3.47
N ALA A 77 -15.05 -3.48 4.68
CA ALA A 77 -14.39 -4.73 5.09
C ALA A 77 -15.35 -5.75 5.72
N VAL A 78 -15.13 -7.03 5.40
CA VAL A 78 -15.75 -8.17 6.08
C VAL A 78 -14.69 -8.85 6.91
N TYR A 79 -14.97 -9.01 8.21
CA TYR A 79 -13.99 -9.55 9.15
C TYR A 79 -14.64 -10.52 10.14
N PHE A 80 -13.86 -11.49 10.60
CA PHE A 80 -14.22 -12.36 11.72
C PHE A 80 -13.55 -11.83 12.99
N LEU A 81 -14.35 -11.59 14.02
CA LEU A 81 -13.87 -11.17 15.34
C LEU A 81 -13.81 -12.40 16.25
N ASP A 82 -12.67 -12.61 16.89
CA ASP A 82 -12.52 -13.51 18.02
C ASP A 82 -12.19 -12.70 19.28
N VAL A 83 -13.01 -12.86 20.31
CA VAL A 83 -12.96 -12.10 21.55
C VAL A 83 -12.38 -13.00 22.64
N SER A 84 -11.27 -12.58 23.24
CA SER A 84 -10.72 -13.15 24.47
C SER A 84 -10.76 -12.09 25.58
N ASP A 85 -10.50 -12.51 26.82
CA ASP A 85 -10.63 -11.64 28.01
C ASP A 85 -9.69 -10.42 27.94
N ASP A 86 -8.45 -10.63 27.45
CA ASP A 86 -7.40 -9.60 27.42
C ASP A 86 -7.03 -9.13 26.00
N SER A 87 -7.57 -9.77 24.96
CA SER A 87 -7.20 -9.50 23.56
C SER A 87 -8.33 -9.78 22.60
N LEU A 88 -8.35 -9.04 21.48
CA LEU A 88 -9.23 -9.30 20.35
C LEU A 88 -8.40 -9.67 19.13
N ARG A 89 -8.92 -10.58 18.32
CA ARG A 89 -8.33 -10.92 17.02
C ARG A 89 -9.35 -10.66 15.94
N ALA A 90 -9.01 -9.81 14.96
CA ALA A 90 -9.87 -9.53 13.82
C ALA A 90 -9.22 -10.04 12.53
N GLU A 91 -9.82 -11.05 11.90
CA GLU A 91 -9.38 -11.57 10.60
C GLU A 91 -10.17 -10.91 9.48
N ILE A 92 -9.53 -9.99 8.77
CA ILE A 92 -10.10 -9.25 7.63
C ILE A 92 -9.95 -10.12 6.38
N SER A 93 -11.04 -10.28 5.63
CA SER A 93 -11.05 -11.10 4.41
C SER A 93 -10.58 -10.35 3.16
N ASN A 94 -10.82 -9.03 3.09
CA ASN A 94 -10.43 -8.18 1.97
C ASN A 94 -10.18 -6.73 2.43
N PRO A 95 -8.94 -6.21 2.32
CA PRO A 95 -7.73 -6.97 1.99
C PRO A 95 -7.42 -8.00 3.09
N PRO A 96 -6.82 -9.16 2.75
CA PRO A 96 -6.58 -10.21 3.72
C PRO A 96 -5.53 -9.76 4.74
N GLU A 97 -5.92 -9.66 6.00
CA GLU A 97 -5.07 -9.16 7.09
C GLU A 97 -5.58 -9.66 8.44
N THR A 98 -4.70 -9.88 9.40
CA THR A 98 -5.09 -10.20 10.78
C THR A 98 -4.65 -9.10 11.71
N LEU A 99 -5.59 -8.53 12.46
CA LEU A 99 -5.31 -7.57 13.53
C LEU A 99 -5.34 -8.27 14.88
N PHE A 100 -4.26 -8.12 15.63
CA PHE A 100 -4.16 -8.49 17.03
C PHE A 100 -4.30 -7.22 17.86
N ILE A 101 -5.35 -7.13 18.66
CA ILE A 101 -5.69 -5.95 19.43
C ILE A 101 -5.54 -6.28 20.91
N GLU A 102 -4.67 -5.55 21.60
CA GLU A 102 -4.48 -5.69 23.04
C GLU A 102 -5.47 -4.79 23.79
N LEU A 103 -6.19 -5.39 24.74
CA LEU A 103 -7.11 -4.67 25.59
C LEU A 103 -6.46 -4.33 26.94
N ARG A 104 -6.73 -3.12 27.43
CA ARG A 104 -6.41 -2.71 28.79
C ARG A 104 -7.59 -1.92 29.35
N ASP A 105 -8.10 -2.33 30.51
CA ASP A 105 -9.25 -1.71 31.17
C ASP A 105 -10.49 -1.60 30.24
N GLY A 106 -10.73 -2.63 29.42
CA GLY A 106 -11.85 -2.65 28.46
C GLY A 106 -11.69 -1.69 27.28
N LYS A 107 -10.49 -1.17 27.03
CA LYS A 107 -10.17 -0.26 25.92
C LYS A 107 -9.03 -0.82 25.09
N ILE A 108 -9.03 -0.44 23.82
CA ILE A 108 -7.91 -0.70 22.90
C ILE A 108 -6.68 0.05 23.42
N PHE A 109 -5.62 -0.69 23.75
CA PHE A 109 -4.33 -0.14 24.18
C PHE A 109 -3.38 -0.01 23.00
N ASP A 110 -3.20 -1.11 22.27
CA ASP A 110 -2.35 -1.19 21.08
C ASP A 110 -2.92 -2.22 20.10
N TYR A 111 -2.46 -2.18 18.85
CA TYR A 111 -2.78 -3.19 17.87
C TYR A 111 -1.58 -3.49 16.96
N THR A 112 -1.44 -4.76 16.58
CA THR A 112 -0.46 -5.21 15.60
C THR A 112 -1.18 -5.83 14.42
N ALA A 113 -0.76 -5.45 13.22
CA ALA A 113 -1.30 -5.99 11.98
C ALA A 113 -0.32 -7.01 11.38
N GLU A 114 -0.81 -8.22 11.13
CA GLU A 114 -0.10 -9.25 10.39
C GLU A 114 -0.70 -9.37 8.99
N ARG A 115 0.09 -8.95 8.00
CA ARG A 115 -0.28 -9.02 6.59
C ARG A 115 0.33 -10.29 6.00
N PRO A 116 -0.45 -11.11 5.28
CA PRO A 116 0.13 -12.22 4.54
C PRO A 116 1.15 -11.67 3.55
N ASP A 117 2.39 -12.14 3.68
CA ASP A 117 3.49 -11.82 2.78
C ASP A 117 3.01 -12.07 1.34
N THR A 118 2.83 -11.00 0.55
CA THR A 118 2.61 -11.10 -0.90
C THR A 118 3.93 -11.48 -1.56
N LYS A 119 4.45 -12.67 -1.23
CA LYS A 119 5.53 -13.31 -1.99
C LYS A 119 4.95 -13.76 -3.32
N GLY A 120 4.97 -12.87 -4.32
CA GLY A 120 4.98 -13.32 -5.72
C GLY A 120 4.05 -12.64 -6.72
N GLU A 121 3.85 -11.32 -6.68
CA GLU A 121 3.34 -10.62 -7.88
C GLU A 121 4.21 -9.40 -8.20
N TYR A 122 5.29 -9.67 -8.93
CA TYR A 122 6.11 -8.69 -9.65
C TYR A 122 5.86 -8.81 -11.16
#